data_AF-A0A345BWK2-F1
#
_entry.id   AF-A0A345BWK2-F1
#
_cell.length_a   1.000
_cell.length_b   1.000
_cell.length_c   1.000
_cell.angle_alpha   90.00
_cell.angle_beta   90.00
_cell.angle_gamma   90.00
#
_symmetry.space_group_name_H-M   'P 1'
#
loop_
_entity.id
_entity.type
_entity.pdbx_description
1 polymer ?
#
loop_
_entity_poly.entity_id
_entity_poly.type
_entity_poly.pdbx_seq_one_letter_code
_entity_poly.pdbx_strand_id
1 'polypeptide(L)'
;MEKFDCLHFILGKALQQVKQTSKAKLAPYGVTPVQFGLLYFLWKKDGQLGSELRERLQMDSATVTGIIDRLEQGGFIERRFNHSDRRYRLIFLTEKGKSLEQPLCEKMDELDKEILPDLDEEGIQQFKHILFDIGLKEGTKAGITE
;
A
#
# COMPACT_ATOMS: atom_id res chain seq x y z
N MET A 1 2.67 30.62 21.23
CA MET A 1 2.64 29.95 19.92
C MET A 1 1.80 28.70 20.11
N GLU A 2 0.48 28.82 20.05
CA GLU A 2 -0.43 27.67 20.15
C GLU A 2 -0.38 26.92 18.81
N LYS A 3 0.59 25.99 18.72
CA LYS A 3 0.62 25.01 17.64
C LYS A 3 -0.50 24.03 17.93
N PHE A 4 -1.41 23.87 16.97
CA PHE A 4 -2.52 22.92 16.96
C PHE A 4 -2.32 21.65 17.81
N ASP A 5 -2.73 21.65 19.08
CA ASP A 5 -2.61 20.47 19.98
C ASP A 5 -3.59 19.34 19.63
N CYS A 6 -4.49 19.55 18.67
CA CYS A 6 -5.46 18.55 18.27
C CYS A 6 -4.79 17.43 17.44
N LEU A 7 -4.57 16.28 18.07
CA LEU A 7 -3.97 15.09 17.45
C LEU A 7 -4.64 14.71 16.13
N HIS A 8 -5.99 14.72 16.07
CA HIS A 8 -6.74 14.44 14.84
C HIS A 8 -6.34 15.36 13.68
N PHE A 9 -6.19 16.65 13.95
CA PHE A 9 -5.81 17.63 12.94
C PHE A 9 -4.38 17.43 12.47
N ILE A 10 -3.43 17.21 13.39
CA ILE A 10 -2.01 16.95 13.04
C ILE A 10 -1.90 15.66 12.22
N LEU A 11 -2.57 14.58 12.64
CA LEU A 11 -2.55 13.30 11.95
C LEU A 11 -3.14 13.42 10.53
N GLY A 12 -4.23 14.17 10.40
CA GLY A 12 -4.83 14.49 9.09
C GLY A 12 -3.89 15.28 8.19
N LYS A 13 -3.14 16.26 8.74
CA LYS A 13 -2.14 17.04 8.00
C LYS A 13 -0.94 16.20 7.57
N ALA A 14 -0.43 15.35 8.45
CA ALA A 14 0.64 14.41 8.12
C ALA A 14 0.21 13.48 6.98
N LEU A 15 -0.98 12.86 7.08
CA LEU A 15 -1.52 12.00 6.03
C LEU A 15 -1.71 12.74 4.70
N GLN A 16 -2.17 14.00 4.74
CA GLN A 16 -2.31 14.83 3.54
C GLN A 16 -0.96 15.03 2.85
N GLN A 17 0.10 15.37 3.60
CA GLN A 17 1.45 15.56 3.07
C GLN A 17 1.98 14.25 2.47
N VAL A 18 1.88 13.13 3.20
CA VAL A 18 2.29 11.80 2.72
C VAL A 18 1.61 11.45 1.40
N LYS A 19 0.29 11.66 1.30
CA LYS A 19 -0.47 11.39 0.06
C LYS A 19 -0.03 12.26 -1.11
N GLN A 20 0.30 13.52 -0.88
CA GLN A 20 0.75 14.43 -1.93
C GLN A 20 2.15 14.05 -2.44
N THR A 21 3.10 13.83 -1.53
CA THR A 21 4.47 13.46 -1.89
C THR A 21 4.53 12.09 -2.55
N SER A 22 3.82 11.09 -2.02
CA SER A 22 3.77 9.74 -2.62
C SER A 22 3.18 9.77 -4.02
N LYS A 23 2.08 10.51 -4.22
CA LYS A 23 1.49 10.69 -5.56
C LYS A 23 2.49 11.29 -6.54
N ALA A 24 3.26 12.30 -6.12
CA ALA A 24 4.26 12.94 -6.99
C ALA A 24 5.40 11.97 -7.36
N LYS A 25 5.92 11.19 -6.40
CA LYS A 25 7.01 10.24 -6.66
C LYS A 25 6.59 9.02 -7.49
N LEU A 26 5.33 8.58 -7.37
CA LEU A 26 4.80 7.45 -8.12
C LEU A 26 4.29 7.82 -9.53
N ALA A 27 3.94 9.10 -9.75
CA ALA A 27 3.38 9.57 -11.03
C ALA A 27 4.23 9.23 -12.27
N PRO A 28 5.58 9.32 -12.25
CA PRO A 28 6.43 8.93 -13.39
C PRO A 28 6.27 7.46 -13.82
N TYR A 29 5.81 6.59 -12.92
CA TYR A 29 5.60 5.17 -13.18
C TYR A 29 4.15 4.85 -13.58
N GLY A 30 3.27 5.84 -13.63
CA GLY A 30 1.85 5.65 -13.91
C GLY A 30 1.10 4.92 -12.79
N VAL A 31 1.63 4.96 -11.56
CA VAL A 31 1.06 4.27 -10.39
C VAL A 31 0.57 5.30 -9.38
N THR A 32 -0.60 5.06 -8.80
CA THR A 32 -1.14 5.84 -7.68
C THR A 32 -0.78 5.21 -6.33
N PRO A 33 -0.78 5.95 -5.20
CA PRO A 33 -0.45 5.37 -3.88
C PRO A 33 -1.29 4.14 -3.51
N VAL A 34 -2.57 4.14 -3.89
CA VAL A 34 -3.48 3.01 -3.62
C VAL A 34 -3.15 1.80 -4.51
N GLN A 35 -2.77 2.02 -5.76
CA GLN A 35 -2.30 0.95 -6.65
C GLN A 35 -0.96 0.39 -6.19
N PHE A 36 -0.05 1.23 -5.69
CA PHE A 36 1.20 0.79 -5.07
C PHE A 36 0.93 -0.14 -3.89
N GLY A 37 -0.03 0.18 -3.02
CA GLY A 37 -0.41 -0.71 -1.91
C GLY A 37 -0.84 -2.11 -2.37
N LEU A 38 -1.60 -2.21 -3.47
CA LEU A 38 -1.98 -3.52 -4.03
C LEU A 38 -0.76 -4.27 -4.61
N LEU A 39 0.07 -3.57 -5.39
CA LEU A 39 1.31 -4.15 -5.95
C LEU A 39 2.26 -4.63 -4.84
N TYR A 40 2.40 -3.86 -3.76
CA TYR A 40 3.20 -4.23 -2.59
C TYR A 40 2.78 -5.58 -2.00
N PHE A 41 1.47 -5.80 -1.82
CA PHE A 41 1.00 -7.10 -1.33
C PHE A 41 1.24 -8.23 -2.32
N LEU A 42 1.17 -7.98 -3.63
CA LEU A 42 1.48 -8.98 -4.65
C LEU A 42 2.98 -9.28 -4.74
N TRP A 43 3.88 -8.30 -4.55
CA TRP A 43 5.32 -8.55 -4.50
C TRP A 43 5.68 -9.42 -3.30
N LYS A 44 5.01 -9.24 -2.15
CA LYS A 44 5.19 -10.11 -0.97
C LYS A 44 4.61 -11.52 -1.17
N LYS A 45 3.49 -11.64 -1.87
CA LYS A 45 2.85 -12.92 -2.18
C LYS A 45 2.08 -12.80 -3.49
N ASP A 46 2.62 -13.35 -4.57
CA ASP A 46 1.94 -13.34 -5.85
C ASP A 46 0.77 -14.36 -5.87
N GLY A 47 -0.15 -14.22 -6.81
CA GLY A 47 -1.27 -15.16 -6.97
C GLY A 47 -2.26 -15.11 -5.80
N GLN A 48 -2.73 -13.92 -5.43
CA GLN A 48 -3.71 -13.73 -4.36
C GLN A 48 -5.14 -13.55 -4.89
N LEU A 49 -6.14 -13.89 -4.08
CA LEU A 49 -7.54 -13.60 -4.38
C LEU A 49 -7.85 -12.11 -4.20
N GLY A 50 -8.78 -11.58 -4.99
CA GLY A 50 -9.27 -10.21 -4.79
C GLY A 50 -9.85 -9.98 -3.39
N SER A 51 -10.44 -11.01 -2.78
CA SER A 51 -10.94 -10.96 -1.38
C SER A 51 -9.82 -10.86 -0.35
N GLU A 52 -8.69 -11.56 -0.57
CA GLU A 52 -7.52 -11.48 0.30
C GLU A 52 -6.88 -10.08 0.20
N LEU A 53 -6.72 -9.56 -1.02
CA LEU A 53 -6.21 -8.20 -1.26
C LEU A 53 -7.12 -7.15 -0.60
N ARG A 54 -8.43 -7.34 -0.66
CA ARG A 54 -9.41 -6.47 -0.01
C ARG A 54 -9.24 -6.43 1.50
N GLU A 55 -9.07 -7.59 2.13
CA GLU A 55 -8.85 -7.68 3.58
C GLU A 55 -7.54 -7.02 3.99
N ARG A 56 -6.46 -7.24 3.23
CA ARG A 56 -5.15 -6.63 3.48
C ARG A 56 -5.14 -5.11 3.30
N LEU A 57 -5.84 -4.61 2.28
CA LEU A 57 -5.96 -3.17 2.00
C LEU A 57 -7.00 -2.47 2.89
N GLN A 58 -7.84 -3.22 3.61
CA GLN A 58 -8.98 -2.71 4.38
C GLN A 58 -9.90 -1.78 3.56
N MET A 59 -10.11 -2.13 2.30
CA MET A 59 -10.96 -1.38 1.36
C MET A 59 -12.23 -2.17 1.05
N ASP A 60 -13.27 -1.52 0.57
CA ASP A 60 -14.47 -2.21 0.09
C ASP A 60 -14.21 -2.95 -1.24
N SER A 61 -15.08 -3.91 -1.55
CA SER A 61 -14.94 -4.74 -2.76
C SER A 61 -14.98 -3.93 -4.06
N ALA A 62 -15.78 -2.86 -4.14
CA ALA A 62 -15.92 -2.06 -5.36
C ALA A 62 -14.64 -1.26 -5.62
N THR A 63 -14.06 -0.67 -4.58
CA THR A 63 -12.78 0.03 -4.64
C THR A 63 -11.66 -0.90 -5.09
N VAL A 64 -11.51 -2.08 -4.47
CA VAL A 64 -10.47 -3.06 -4.83
C VAL A 64 -10.64 -3.56 -6.25
N THR A 65 -11.87 -3.87 -6.67
CA THR A 65 -12.14 -4.28 -8.05
C THR A 65 -11.70 -3.23 -9.05
N GLY A 66 -12.04 -1.95 -8.81
CA GLY A 66 -11.60 -0.85 -9.67
C GLY A 66 -10.09 -0.61 -9.66
N ILE A 67 -9.38 -0.91 -8.58
CA ILE A 67 -7.91 -0.84 -8.54
C ILE A 67 -7.32 -1.95 -9.41
N ILE A 68 -7.83 -3.18 -9.26
CA ILE A 68 -7.40 -4.34 -10.05
C ILE A 68 -7.67 -4.08 -11.55
N ASP A 69 -8.85 -3.57 -11.91
CA ASP A 69 -9.17 -3.25 -13.31
C ASP A 69 -8.17 -2.28 -13.93
N ARG A 70 -7.81 -1.21 -13.21
CA ARG A 70 -6.85 -0.22 -13.72
C ARG A 70 -5.43 -0.78 -13.81
N LEU A 71 -5.02 -1.61 -12.86
CA LEU A 71 -3.70 -2.25 -12.89
C LEU A 71 -3.60 -3.28 -14.03
N GLU A 72 -4.67 -4.03 -14.29
CA GLU A 72 -4.75 -4.97 -15.42
C GLU A 72 -4.74 -4.23 -16.75
N GLN A 73 -5.51 -3.14 -16.88
CA GLN A 73 -5.47 -2.25 -18.06
C GLN A 73 -4.09 -1.62 -18.28
N GLY A 74 -3.38 -1.28 -17.19
CA GLY A 74 -2.01 -0.79 -17.24
C GLY A 74 -0.97 -1.87 -17.57
N GLY A 75 -1.38 -3.14 -17.65
CA GLY A 75 -0.52 -4.29 -17.93
C GLY A 75 0.41 -4.68 -16.78
N PHE A 76 0.12 -4.26 -15.55
CA PHE A 76 0.94 -4.56 -14.37
C PHE A 76 0.56 -5.89 -13.71
N ILE A 77 -0.69 -6.29 -13.87
CA ILE A 77 -1.22 -7.55 -13.33
C ILE A 77 -2.07 -8.25 -14.38
N GLU A 78 -2.40 -9.50 -14.11
CA GLU A 78 -3.36 -10.29 -14.88
C GLU A 78 -4.21 -11.17 -13.97
N ARG A 79 -5.45 -11.42 -14.39
CA ARG A 79 -6.36 -12.36 -13.72
C ARG A 79 -6.28 -13.73 -14.36
N ARG A 80 -5.85 -14.72 -13.58
CA ARG A 80 -5.86 -16.13 -14.00
C ARG A 80 -6.98 -16.89 -13.31
N PHE A 81 -7.59 -17.86 -14.00
CA PHE A 81 -8.58 -18.74 -13.38
C PHE A 81 -7.94 -19.55 -12.26
N ASN A 82 -8.61 -19.63 -11.11
CA ASN A 82 -8.24 -20.58 -10.09
C ASN A 82 -8.64 -21.99 -10.56
N HIS A 83 -7.65 -22.90 -10.67
CA HIS A 83 -7.87 -24.28 -11.11
C HIS A 83 -8.81 -25.06 -10.19
N SER A 84 -8.90 -24.68 -8.91
CA SER A 84 -9.74 -25.35 -7.91
C SER A 84 -11.19 -24.84 -7.89
N ASP A 85 -11.43 -23.59 -8.28
CA ASP A 85 -12.79 -23.03 -8.41
C ASP A 85 -12.78 -21.85 -9.41
N ARG A 86 -13.32 -22.09 -10.60
CA ARG A 86 -13.35 -21.13 -11.72
C ARG A 86 -14.13 -19.84 -11.43
N ARG A 87 -14.91 -19.79 -10.36
CA ARG A 87 -15.59 -18.57 -9.91
C ARG A 87 -14.62 -17.56 -9.31
N TYR A 88 -13.45 -18.01 -8.88
CA TYR A 88 -12.41 -17.15 -8.33
C TYR A 88 -11.28 -16.94 -9.33
N ARG A 89 -10.88 -15.68 -9.51
CA ARG A 89 -9.68 -15.33 -10.26
C ARG A 89 -8.59 -14.92 -9.30
N LEU A 90 -7.43 -15.53 -9.45
CA LEU A 90 -6.22 -15.13 -8.76
C LEU A 90 -5.58 -13.99 -9.54
N ILE A 91 -5.05 -13.03 -8.80
CA ILE A 91 -4.35 -11.87 -9.33
C ILE A 91 -2.86 -12.18 -9.33
N PHE A 92 -2.24 -12.09 -10.50
CA PHE A 92 -0.81 -12.32 -10.68
C PHE A 92 -0.12 -11.07 -11.21
N LEU A 93 1.14 -10.85 -10.81
CA LEU A 93 2.00 -9.84 -11.42
C LEU A 93 2.41 -10.27 -12.83
N THR A 94 2.38 -9.32 -13.77
CA THR A 94 3.09 -9.47 -15.04
C THR A 94 4.57 -9.17 -14.86
N GLU A 95 5.40 -9.46 -15.86
CA GLU A 95 6.82 -9.05 -15.85
C GLU A 95 6.97 -7.52 -15.71
N LYS A 96 6.06 -6.74 -16.30
CA LYS A 96 6.01 -5.29 -16.12
C LYS A 96 5.72 -4.94 -14.66
N GLY A 97 4.76 -5.58 -14.01
CA GLY A 97 4.44 -5.37 -12.60
C GLY A 97 5.59 -5.75 -11.66
N LYS A 98 6.29 -6.84 -11.94
CA LYS A 98 7.48 -7.27 -11.17
C LYS A 98 8.63 -6.26 -11.31
N SER A 99 8.88 -5.76 -12.53
CA SER A 99 9.95 -4.80 -12.79
C SER A 99 9.80 -3.47 -12.04
N LEU A 100 8.60 -3.17 -11.54
CA LEU A 100 8.33 -1.96 -10.76
C LEU A 100 8.66 -2.08 -9.27
N GLU A 101 8.91 -3.27 -8.74
CA GLU A 101 9.12 -3.46 -7.29
C GLU A 101 10.26 -2.59 -6.78
N GLN A 102 11.47 -2.81 -7.31
CA GLN A 102 12.65 -2.09 -6.88
C GLN A 102 12.50 -0.56 -7.04
N PRO A 103 12.21 0.00 -8.23
CA PRO A 103 12.19 1.45 -8.40
C PRO A 103 11.06 2.13 -7.60
N LEU A 104 9.93 1.46 -7.35
CA LEU A 104 8.86 2.04 -6.54
C LEU A 104 9.16 1.96 -5.04
N CYS A 105 9.73 0.86 -4.56
CA CYS A 105 10.18 0.74 -3.17
C CYS A 105 11.27 1.78 -2.85
N GLU A 106 12.26 1.96 -3.73
CA GLU A 106 13.29 3.01 -3.57
C GLU A 106 12.68 4.41 -3.46
N LYS A 107 11.62 4.70 -4.23
CA LYS A 107 10.93 6.00 -4.17
C LYS A 107 10.12 6.18 -2.89
N MET A 108 9.60 5.11 -2.30
CA MET A 108 8.94 5.17 -1.00
C MET A 108 9.97 5.30 0.14
N ASP A 109 11.11 4.62 0.04
CA ASP A 109 12.21 4.80 1.02
C ASP A 109 12.76 6.23 1.00
N GLU A 110 12.90 6.84 -0.19
CA GLU A 110 13.24 8.26 -0.34
C GLU A 110 12.18 9.18 0.27
N LEU A 111 10.89 8.82 0.15
CA LEU A 111 9.81 9.58 0.76
C LEU A 111 9.91 9.50 2.28
N ASP A 112 10.09 8.31 2.84
CA ASP A 112 10.20 8.09 4.28
C ASP A 112 11.34 8.93 4.86
N LYS A 113 12.50 8.98 4.20
CA LYS A 113 13.63 9.84 4.59
C LYS A 113 13.34 11.34 4.49
N GLU A 114 12.45 11.76 3.60
CA GLU A 114 12.09 13.18 3.40
C GLU A 114 11.07 13.65 4.44
N ILE A 115 10.13 12.78 4.84
CA ILE A 115 9.02 13.15 5.71
C ILE A 115 9.26 12.83 7.19
N LEU A 116 10.07 11.81 7.48
CA LEU A 116 10.32 11.41 8.86
C LEU A 116 11.40 12.33 9.44
N PRO A 117 11.21 12.80 10.68
CA PRO A 117 12.31 13.44 11.39
C PRO A 117 13.43 12.41 11.62
N ASP A 118 14.62 12.89 11.95
CA ASP A 118 15.71 12.01 12.41
C ASP A 118 15.24 11.27 13.67
N LEU A 119 14.86 10.01 13.48
CA LEU A 119 14.46 9.06 14.51
C LEU A 119 15.48 7.93 14.51
N ASP A 120 15.85 7.48 15.70
CA ASP A 120 16.58 6.23 15.86
C ASP A 120 15.67 5.02 15.60
N GLU A 121 16.27 3.82 15.56
CA GLU A 121 15.54 2.59 15.29
C GLU A 121 14.40 2.35 16.29
N GLU A 122 14.63 2.68 17.57
CA GLU A 122 13.63 2.55 18.63
C GLU A 122 12.45 3.51 18.41
N GLY A 123 12.72 4.79 18.12
CA GLY A 123 11.72 5.80 17.82
C GLY A 123 10.88 5.45 16.59
N ILE A 124 11.51 4.93 15.53
CA ILE A 124 10.80 4.44 14.34
C ILE A 124 9.90 3.26 14.70
N GLN A 125 10.38 2.31 15.50
CA GLN A 125 9.61 1.13 15.89
C GLN A 125 8.40 1.51 16.74
N GLN A 126 8.58 2.41 17.71
CA GLN A 126 7.49 2.92 18.54
C GLN A 126 6.46 3.68 17.70
N PHE A 127 6.91 4.51 16.76
CA PHE A 127 6.02 5.24 15.86
C PHE A 127 5.20 4.29 14.97
N LYS A 128 5.84 3.27 14.39
CA LYS A 128 5.15 2.22 13.61
C LYS A 128 4.09 1.52 14.46
N HIS A 129 4.41 1.13 15.69
CA HIS A 129 3.47 0.45 16.58
C HIS A 129 2.21 1.30 16.84
N ILE A 130 2.40 2.58 17.18
CA ILE A 130 1.28 3.52 17.39
C ILE A 130 0.42 3.67 16.12
N LEU A 131 1.06 3.83 14.95
CA LEU A 131 0.33 3.94 13.69
C LEU A 131 -0.44 2.65 13.34
N PHE A 132 0.13 1.49 13.65
CA PHE A 132 -0.55 0.21 13.45
C PHE A 132 -1.79 0.10 14.32
N ASP A 133 -1.71 0.47 15.59
CA ASP A 133 -2.83 0.44 16.53
C ASP A 133 -3.95 1.41 16.12
N ILE A 134 -3.60 2.57 15.53
CA ILE A 134 -4.57 3.56 15.03
C ILE A 134 -5.19 3.11 13.69
N GLY A 135 -4.38 2.57 12.78
CA GLY A 135 -4.72 2.39 11.37
C GLY A 135 -5.28 1.02 10.99
N LEU A 136 -5.09 0.00 11.83
CA LEU A 136 -5.63 -1.33 11.59
C LEU A 136 -6.76 -1.63 12.57
N LYS A 137 -7.88 -2.16 12.05
CA LYS A 137 -8.91 -2.73 12.93
C LYS A 137 -8.33 -3.91 13.71
N GLU A 138 -8.75 -4.09 14.97
CA GLU A 138 -8.43 -5.28 15.76
C GLU A 138 -8.68 -6.56 14.94
N GLY A 139 -7.69 -7.45 14.88
CA GLY A 139 -7.74 -8.71 14.11
C GLY A 139 -7.14 -8.67 12.72
N THR A 140 -6.55 -7.54 12.29
CA THR A 140 -5.86 -7.46 11.00
C THR A 140 -4.51 -8.19 11.06
N LYS A 141 -4.37 -9.27 10.29
CA LYS A 141 -3.06 -9.88 9.99
C LYS A 141 -2.29 -8.98 9.01
N ALA A 142 -1.89 -7.78 9.44
CA ALA A 142 -0.81 -7.09 8.77
C ALA A 142 0.43 -7.96 8.94
N GLY A 143 0.99 -8.43 7.83
CA GLY A 143 2.16 -9.29 7.81
C GLY A 143 3.41 -8.56 8.27
N ILE A 144 3.45 -8.17 9.54
CA ILE A 144 4.68 -8.07 10.31
C ILE A 144 4.97 -9.50 10.78
N THR A 145 5.32 -10.37 9.85
CA THR A 145 6.11 -11.54 10.22
C THR A 145 7.55 -11.15 9.96
N GLU A 146 8.31 -11.27 11.04
CA GLU A 146 9.77 -11.18 11.20
C GLU A 146 10.58 -11.58 9.97
#